data_AF-A0A955ZBL8-F1
#
_entry.id   AF-A0A955ZBL8-F1
#
_cell.length_a   1.000
_cell.length_b   1.000
_cell.length_c   1.000
_cell.angle_alpha   90.00
_cell.angle_beta   90.00
_cell.angle_gamma   90.00
#
_symmetry.space_group_name_H-M   'P 1'
#
loop_
_entity.id
_entity.type
_entity.pdbx_description
1 polymer ?
#
loop_
_entity_poly.entity_id
_entity_poly.type
_entity_poly.pdbx_seq_one_letter_code
_entity_poly.pdbx_strand_id
1 'polypeptide(L)'
;LAPRLVLGRDEACDVALDDPTASRRHAIVFGSTPPVLEDAGSRHGTKVGEHTLRKGERRPLRSGDVFVLGHTYVAFRGGRTRAEPSSPAAMVVRDGRMRALLDQVRTFASSRLPILLAGETGTGKELVAEAVHAASDRAAAPLVRLNCAAFPDHLLEAELFGFEKGAFTG
;
A
#
# COMPACT_ATOMS: atom_id res chain seq x y z
N LEU A 1 6.24 -25.90 2.65
CA LEU A 1 5.31 -24.96 1.99
C LEU A 1 6.14 -24.16 1.01
N ALA A 2 5.75 -24.05 -0.26
CA ALA A 2 6.47 -23.18 -1.19
C ALA A 2 6.27 -21.72 -0.78
N PRO A 3 7.33 -20.88 -0.78
CA PRO A 3 7.19 -19.45 -0.53
C PRO A 3 6.30 -18.85 -1.62
N ARG A 4 5.39 -17.96 -1.21
CA ARG A 4 4.46 -17.29 -2.13
C ARG A 4 4.86 -15.85 -2.39
N LEU A 5 5.45 -15.18 -1.39
CA LEU A 5 5.99 -13.83 -1.50
C LEU A 5 7.24 -13.70 -0.63
N VAL A 6 8.28 -13.07 -1.17
CA VAL A 6 9.48 -12.64 -0.46
C VAL A 6 9.47 -11.11 -0.39
N LEU A 7 9.63 -10.57 0.81
CA LEU A 7 9.68 -9.13 1.06
C LEU A 7 11.08 -8.73 1.52
N GLY A 8 11.61 -7.62 1.00
CA GLY A 8 12.91 -7.11 1.40
C GLY A 8 13.42 -5.99 0.51
N ARG A 9 14.58 -5.44 0.86
CA ARG A 9 15.18 -4.31 0.13
C ARG A 9 15.80 -4.69 -1.22
N ASP A 10 15.99 -5.98 -1.48
CA ASP A 10 16.50 -6.45 -2.77
C ASP A 10 15.42 -6.29 -3.84
N GLU A 11 15.78 -5.73 -5.01
CA GLU A 11 14.84 -5.57 -6.13
C GLU A 11 14.36 -6.92 -6.69
N ALA A 12 15.08 -8.01 -6.40
CA ALA A 12 14.66 -9.37 -6.75
C ALA A 12 13.53 -9.92 -5.85
N CYS A 13 13.12 -9.21 -4.80
CA CYS A 13 11.99 -9.60 -3.95
C CYS A 13 10.65 -9.34 -4.64
N ASP A 14 9.65 -10.18 -4.37
CA ASP A 14 8.27 -9.99 -4.89
C ASP A 14 7.67 -8.65 -4.42
N VAL A 15 8.07 -8.20 -3.22
CA VAL A 15 7.80 -6.86 -2.71
C VAL A 15 9.13 -6.21 -2.31
N ALA A 16 9.64 -5.36 -3.21
CA ALA A 16 10.84 -4.57 -2.97
C ALA A 16 10.53 -3.39 -2.04
N LEU A 17 11.32 -3.23 -0.97
CA LEU A 17 11.19 -2.18 0.02
C LEU A 17 12.24 -1.10 -0.19
N ASP A 18 11.83 0.15 -0.37
CA ASP A 18 12.73 1.31 -0.34
C ASP A 18 13.00 1.77 1.10
N ASP A 19 13.64 0.87 1.86
CA ASP A 19 13.95 1.10 3.27
C ASP A 19 15.33 0.54 3.61
N PRO A 20 16.35 1.41 3.83
CA PRO A 20 17.72 0.98 4.09
C PRO A 20 17.88 0.16 5.38
N THR A 21 16.91 0.23 6.30
CA THR A 21 16.90 -0.56 7.54
C THR A 21 16.30 -1.95 7.36
N ALA A 22 15.63 -2.21 6.23
CA ALA A 22 15.17 -3.54 5.87
C ALA A 22 16.32 -4.40 5.33
N SER A 23 16.35 -5.67 5.74
CA SER A 23 17.24 -6.66 5.14
C SER A 23 16.91 -6.89 3.66
N ARG A 24 17.93 -7.27 2.87
CA ARG A 24 17.79 -7.63 1.45
C ARG A 24 16.66 -8.63 1.22
N ARG A 25 16.61 -9.67 2.05
CA ARG A 25 15.47 -10.58 2.20
C ARG A 25 15.06 -10.51 3.66
N HIS A 26 13.92 -9.90 3.96
CA HIS A 26 13.51 -9.58 5.32
C HIS A 26 12.52 -10.61 5.87
N ALA A 27 11.45 -10.88 5.11
CA ALA A 27 10.41 -11.80 5.52
C ALA A 27 9.87 -12.61 4.33
N ILE A 28 9.25 -13.74 4.63
CA ILE A 28 8.64 -14.64 3.65
C ILE A 28 7.20 -14.89 4.06
N VAL A 29 6.29 -14.81 3.10
CA VAL A 29 4.90 -15.25 3.26
C VAL A 29 4.70 -16.54 2.47
N PHE A 30 4.28 -17.59 3.17
CA PHE A 30 3.98 -18.90 2.59
C PHE A 30 2.52 -19.01 2.17
N GLY A 31 2.30 -19.65 1.01
CA GLY A 31 0.97 -19.91 0.47
C GLY A 31 0.26 -21.05 1.21
N SER A 32 -0.38 -20.72 2.34
CA SER A 32 -1.31 -21.60 3.06
C SER A 32 -2.63 -20.85 3.32
N THR A 33 -3.61 -21.53 3.91
CA THR A 33 -4.87 -20.90 4.35
C THR A 33 -5.04 -21.13 5.85
N PRO A 34 -4.84 -20.11 6.71
CA PRO A 34 -4.36 -18.75 6.38
C PRO A 34 -2.89 -18.74 5.90
N PRO A 35 -2.46 -17.70 5.16
CA PRO A 35 -1.04 -17.55 4.82
C PRO A 35 -0.21 -17.34 6.07
N VAL A 36 1.07 -17.69 5.99
CA VAL A 36 1.96 -17.70 7.15
C VAL A 36 3.16 -16.80 6.89
N LEU A 37 3.43 -15.87 7.80
CA LEU A 37 4.61 -15.01 7.83
C LEU A 37 5.74 -15.68 8.61
N GLU A 38 6.96 -15.59 8.10
CA GLU A 38 8.19 -16.02 8.75
C GLU A 38 9.28 -14.95 8.52
N ASP A 39 10.08 -14.68 9.54
CA ASP A 39 11.28 -13.84 9.41
C ASP A 39 12.38 -14.59 8.62
N ALA A 40 13.01 -13.93 7.66
CA ALA A 40 14.02 -14.54 6.79
C ALA A 40 15.46 -14.49 7.34
N GLY A 41 15.61 -14.28 8.65
CA GLY A 41 16.90 -14.00 9.28
C GLY A 41 17.29 -12.53 9.14
N SER A 42 16.32 -11.64 9.32
CA SER A 42 16.53 -10.20 9.18
C SER A 42 17.45 -9.63 10.27
N ARG A 43 18.05 -8.46 10.02
CA ARG A 43 18.98 -7.83 10.97
C ARG A 43 18.28 -7.32 12.23
N HIS A 44 17.05 -6.84 12.10
CA HIS A 44 16.29 -6.17 13.16
C HIS A 44 15.00 -6.90 13.57
N GLY A 45 14.73 -8.06 12.97
CA GLY A 45 13.55 -8.86 13.21
C GLY A 45 12.31 -8.32 12.49
N THR A 46 11.42 -9.24 12.14
CA THR A 46 10.05 -8.94 11.69
C THR A 46 9.14 -8.80 12.90
N LYS A 47 8.42 -7.67 13.02
CA LYS A 47 7.51 -7.42 14.15
C LYS A 47 6.05 -7.52 13.72
N VAL A 48 5.19 -8.10 14.54
CA VAL A 48 3.74 -8.14 14.35
C VAL A 48 3.09 -7.60 15.63
N GLY A 49 2.56 -6.38 15.57
CA GLY A 49 2.25 -5.60 16.78
C GLY A 49 3.49 -5.43 17.66
N GLU A 50 3.35 -5.69 18.97
CA GLU A 50 4.45 -5.62 19.94
C GLU A 50 5.40 -6.84 19.90
N HIS A 51 5.05 -7.89 19.15
CA HIS A 51 5.80 -9.15 19.16
C HIS A 51 6.81 -9.21 18.01
N THR A 52 8.09 -9.47 18.33
CA THR A 52 9.11 -9.77 17.32
C THR A 52 9.17 -11.27 17.09
N LEU A 53 9.02 -11.70 15.82
CA LEU A 53 9.06 -13.12 15.47
C LEU A 53 10.41 -13.73 15.84
N ARG A 54 10.37 -14.88 16.53
CA ARG A 54 11.56 -15.66 16.84
C ARG A 54 12.08 -16.37 15.60
N LYS A 55 13.34 -16.79 15.62
CA LYS A 55 13.95 -17.55 14.52
C LYS A 55 13.15 -18.84 14.24
N GLY A 56 12.65 -18.98 13.02
CA GLY A 56 11.82 -20.10 12.58
C GLY A 56 10.38 -20.06 13.09
N GLU A 57 9.98 -19.00 13.79
CA GLU A 57 8.60 -18.78 14.18
C GLU A 57 7.74 -18.49 12.94
N ARG A 58 6.65 -19.25 12.83
CA ARG A 58 5.68 -19.13 11.75
C ARG A 58 4.38 -18.56 12.29
N ARG A 59 4.06 -17.34 11.87
CA ARG A 59 2.87 -16.62 12.33
C ARG A 59 1.78 -16.64 11.25
N PRO A 60 0.61 -17.25 11.51
CA PRO A 60 -0.55 -17.10 10.64
C PRO A 60 -0.96 -15.62 10.50
N LEU A 61 -1.13 -15.15 9.27
CA LEU A 61 -1.61 -13.80 8.95
C LEU A 61 -3.13 -13.78 8.77
N ARG A 62 -3.78 -12.81 9.41
CA ARG A 62 -5.21 -12.49 9.28
C ARG A 62 -5.37 -11.17 8.56
N SER A 63 -6.45 -11.03 7.79
CA SER A 63 -6.75 -9.74 7.16
C SER A 63 -6.86 -8.64 8.22
N GLY A 64 -6.13 -7.55 8.02
CA GLY A 64 -5.99 -6.46 8.98
C GLY A 64 -4.69 -6.52 9.81
N ASP A 65 -3.95 -7.63 9.78
CA ASP A 65 -2.65 -7.71 10.46
C ASP A 65 -1.68 -6.71 9.86
N VAL A 66 -0.97 -5.97 10.72
CA VAL A 66 0.14 -5.10 10.33
C VAL A 66 1.43 -5.67 10.90
N PHE A 67 2.46 -5.73 10.07
CA PHE A 67 3.79 -6.16 10.46
C PHE A 67 4.85 -5.18 9.97
N VAL A 68 5.97 -5.09 10.68
CA VAL A 68 7.03 -4.12 10.44
C VAL A 68 8.29 -4.82 9.96
N LEU A 69 8.86 -4.29 8.87
CA LEU A 69 10.11 -4.71 8.26
C LEU A 69 11.04 -3.50 8.19
N GLY A 70 11.98 -3.39 9.13
CA GLY A 70 12.79 -2.17 9.27
C GLY A 70 11.95 -1.02 9.85
N HIS A 71 11.78 0.05 9.09
CA HIS A 71 10.86 1.16 9.36
C HIS A 71 9.60 1.12 8.48
N THR A 72 9.48 0.11 7.63
CA THR A 72 8.31 -0.05 6.76
C THR A 72 7.20 -0.84 7.46
N TYR A 73 6.02 -0.25 7.54
CA TYR A 73 4.79 -0.92 7.98
C TYR A 73 4.11 -1.59 6.78
N VAL A 74 3.77 -2.87 6.92
CA VAL A 74 3.11 -3.68 5.89
C VAL A 74 1.78 -4.17 6.44
N ALA A 75 0.68 -3.73 5.83
CA ALA A 75 -0.66 -4.19 6.14
C ALA A 75 -1.03 -5.39 5.25
N PHE A 76 -1.40 -6.51 5.88
CA PHE A 76 -1.90 -7.69 5.18
C PHE A 76 -3.42 -7.63 5.04
N ARG A 77 -3.90 -7.61 3.80
CA ARG A 77 -5.33 -7.74 3.49
C ARG A 77 -5.59 -9.08 2.82
N GLY A 78 -6.23 -9.98 3.57
CA GLY A 78 -6.63 -11.29 3.09
C GLY A 78 -7.92 -11.21 2.30
N GLY A 79 -7.83 -11.44 0.99
CA GLY A 79 -8.97 -11.50 0.10
C GLY A 79 -8.48 -11.74 -1.33
N ARG A 80 -9.39 -12.16 -2.22
CA ARG A 80 -9.14 -11.92 -3.64
C ARG A 80 -9.14 -10.40 -3.80
N THR A 81 -7.97 -9.78 -3.74
CA THR A 81 -7.76 -8.68 -4.65
C THR A 81 -7.95 -9.34 -6.00
N ARG A 82 -9.13 -9.17 -6.60
CA ARG A 82 -9.12 -8.96 -8.03
C ARG A 82 -8.18 -7.76 -8.13
N ALA A 83 -6.89 -8.02 -8.34
CA ALA A 83 -6.16 -7.18 -9.25
C ALA A 83 -7.07 -7.24 -10.47
N GLU A 84 -8.04 -6.32 -10.54
CA GLU A 84 -8.52 -5.93 -11.83
C GLU A 84 -7.21 -5.55 -12.49
N PRO A 85 -6.76 -6.28 -13.52
CA PRO A 85 -5.77 -5.67 -14.37
C PRO A 85 -6.39 -4.33 -14.70
N SER A 86 -5.83 -3.25 -14.17
CA SER A 86 -6.15 -1.92 -14.60
C SER A 86 -5.55 -1.80 -15.99
N SER A 87 -6.04 -2.61 -16.93
CA SER A 87 -6.34 -2.05 -18.23
C SER A 87 -7.24 -0.88 -17.89
N PRO A 88 -6.78 0.37 -18.11
CA PRO A 88 -7.64 1.51 -17.88
C PRO A 88 -8.93 1.21 -18.63
N ALA A 89 -10.05 1.08 -17.91
CA ALA A 89 -11.35 1.06 -18.55
C ALA A 89 -11.35 2.33 -19.39
N ALA A 90 -11.32 2.20 -20.72
CA ALA A 90 -11.09 3.34 -21.60
C ALA A 90 -12.10 4.42 -21.23
N MET A 91 -11.61 5.53 -20.64
CA MET A 91 -12.47 6.57 -20.12
C MET A 91 -13.28 7.14 -21.30
N VAL A 92 -14.59 6.92 -21.30
CA VAL A 92 -15.45 7.41 -22.37
C VAL A 92 -15.81 8.85 -22.08
N VAL A 93 -15.20 9.78 -22.82
CA VAL A 93 -15.39 11.23 -22.63
C VAL A 93 -16.29 11.79 -23.72
N ARG A 94 -17.49 12.23 -23.33
CA ARG A 94 -18.44 12.90 -24.24
C ARG A 94 -18.50 14.42 -24.06
N ASP A 95 -18.15 14.91 -22.87
CA ASP A 95 -18.23 16.33 -22.51
C ASP A 95 -16.91 17.07 -22.81
N GLY A 96 -17.00 18.29 -23.35
CA GLY A 96 -15.85 19.12 -23.69
C GLY A 96 -15.06 19.63 -22.47
N ARG A 97 -15.72 19.87 -21.34
CA ARG A 97 -15.07 20.26 -20.07
C ARG A 97 -14.23 19.13 -19.51
N MET A 98 -14.70 17.90 -19.64
CA MET A 98 -13.94 16.72 -19.24
C MET A 98 -12.69 16.52 -20.12
N ARG A 99 -12.76 16.84 -21.42
CA ARG A 99 -11.56 16.85 -22.28
C ARG A 99 -10.54 17.88 -21.80
N ALA A 100 -10.98 19.11 -21.53
CA ALA A 100 -10.09 20.16 -21.01
C ALA A 100 -9.44 19.76 -19.67
N LEU A 101 -10.19 19.10 -18.79
CA LEU A 101 -9.65 18.56 -17.54
C LEU A 101 -8.58 17.49 -17.79
N LEU A 102 -8.79 16.60 -18.75
CA LEU A 102 -7.78 15.58 -19.10
C LEU A 102 -6.52 16.17 -19.74
N ASP A 103 -6.64 17.28 -20.46
CA ASP A 103 -5.48 18.01 -20.96
C ASP A 103 -4.68 18.61 -19.79
N GLN A 104 -5.37 19.16 -18.78
CA GLN A 104 -4.72 19.63 -17.55
C GLN A 104 -4.05 18.48 -16.77
N VAL A 105 -4.68 17.30 -16.72
CA VAL A 105 -4.12 16.11 -16.07
C VAL A 105 -2.73 15.79 -16.64
N ARG A 106 -2.53 15.86 -17.96
CA ARG A 106 -1.21 15.60 -18.56
C ARG A 106 -0.15 16.58 -18.07
N THR A 107 -0.50 17.85 -17.93
CA THR A 107 0.41 18.90 -17.41
C THR A 107 0.77 18.67 -15.95
N PHE A 108 -0.21 18.27 -15.12
CA PHE A 108 0.04 18.03 -13.69
C PHE A 108 0.64 16.66 -13.41
N ALA A 109 0.48 15.67 -14.29
CA ALA A 109 1.01 14.32 -14.11
C ALA A 109 2.55 14.28 -14.08
N SER A 110 3.23 15.16 -14.80
CA SER A 110 4.69 15.34 -14.71
C SER A 110 5.14 16.06 -13.44
N SER A 111 4.21 16.58 -12.62
CA SER A 111 4.54 17.27 -11.38
C SER A 111 4.70 16.30 -10.20
N ARG A 112 5.52 16.69 -9.24
CA ARG A 112 5.64 16.02 -7.93
C ARG A 112 4.70 16.61 -6.87
N LEU A 113 3.94 17.65 -7.21
CA LEU A 113 3.02 18.31 -6.28
C LEU A 113 1.78 17.43 -5.98
N PRO A 114 1.18 17.57 -4.78
CA PRO A 114 -0.11 16.96 -4.48
C PRO A 114 -1.21 17.48 -5.41
N ILE A 115 -2.09 16.58 -5.86
CA ILE A 115 -3.25 16.90 -6.71
C ILE A 115 -4.53 16.58 -5.92
N LEU A 116 -5.40 17.58 -5.77
CA LEU A 116 -6.73 17.41 -5.18
C LEU A 116 -7.77 17.26 -6.29
N LEU A 117 -8.46 16.13 -6.32
CA LEU A 117 -9.59 15.90 -7.20
C LEU A 117 -10.90 16.16 -6.44
N ALA A 118 -11.59 17.23 -6.79
CA ALA A 118 -12.87 17.60 -6.20
C ALA A 118 -14.03 17.32 -7.15
N GLY A 119 -15.19 16.97 -6.58
CA GLY A 119 -16.41 16.73 -7.33
C GLY A 119 -17.36 15.78 -6.59
N GLU A 120 -18.61 15.72 -7.04
CA GLU A 120 -19.65 14.88 -6.45
C GLU A 120 -19.34 13.37 -6.59
N THR A 121 -19.99 12.54 -5.77
CA THR A 121 -19.87 11.08 -5.85
C THR A 121 -20.30 10.60 -7.24
N GLY A 122 -19.49 9.73 -7.88
CA GLY A 122 -19.80 9.17 -9.19
C GLY A 122 -19.35 10.00 -10.40
N THR A 123 -18.68 11.14 -10.22
CA THR A 123 -18.14 11.95 -11.34
C THR A 123 -16.86 11.39 -11.98
N GLY A 124 -16.40 10.21 -11.56
CA GLY A 124 -15.24 9.54 -12.14
C GLY A 124 -13.89 10.03 -11.64
N LYS A 125 -13.81 10.59 -10.42
CA LYS A 125 -12.55 11.05 -9.81
C LYS A 125 -11.50 9.94 -9.74
N GLU A 126 -11.92 8.70 -9.52
CA GLU A 126 -11.07 7.52 -9.48
C GLU A 126 -10.42 7.25 -10.84
N LEU A 127 -11.17 7.43 -11.93
CA LEU A 127 -10.68 7.30 -13.30
C LEU A 127 -9.71 8.43 -13.66
N VAL A 128 -9.98 9.65 -13.16
CA VAL A 128 -9.06 10.79 -13.33
C VAL A 128 -7.76 10.54 -12.56
N ALA A 129 -7.82 10.00 -11.35
CA ALA A 129 -6.61 9.63 -10.58
C ALA A 129 -5.78 8.55 -11.28
N GLU A 130 -6.43 7.54 -11.86
CA GLU A 130 -5.76 6.53 -12.71
C GLU A 130 -5.09 7.18 -13.92
N ALA A 131 -5.76 8.12 -14.59
CA ALA A 131 -5.22 8.85 -15.75
C ALA A 131 -4.00 9.71 -15.37
N VAL A 132 -4.03 10.39 -14.22
CA VAL A 132 -2.89 11.14 -13.67
C VAL A 132 -1.70 10.19 -13.45
N HIS A 133 -1.93 9.06 -12.77
CA HIS A 133 -0.89 8.09 -12.49
C HIS A 133 -0.26 7.52 -13.76
N ALA A 134 -1.10 7.09 -14.71
CA ALA A 134 -0.66 6.53 -15.99
C ALA A 134 0.13 7.53 -16.86
N ALA A 135 -0.15 8.83 -16.73
CA ALA A 135 0.55 9.89 -17.47
C ALA A 135 1.79 10.44 -16.75
N SER A 136 2.12 9.92 -15.56
CA SER A 136 3.23 10.41 -14.72
C SER A 136 4.49 9.55 -14.84
N ASP A 137 5.62 10.06 -14.33
CA ASP A 137 6.86 9.29 -14.16
C ASP A 137 6.71 8.07 -13.23
N ARG A 138 5.60 8.00 -12.48
CA ARG A 138 5.26 6.93 -11.54
C ARG A 138 4.41 5.82 -12.15
N ALA A 139 4.10 5.88 -13.45
CA ALA A 139 3.21 4.93 -14.13
C ALA A 139 3.66 3.45 -14.05
N ALA A 140 4.96 3.20 -13.84
CA ALA A 140 5.50 1.86 -13.65
C ALA A 140 5.40 1.35 -12.19
N ALA A 141 5.17 2.24 -11.23
CA ALA A 141 4.99 1.90 -9.83
C ALA A 141 3.53 1.54 -9.53
N PRO A 142 3.23 0.78 -8.46
CA PRO A 142 1.86 0.45 -8.11
C PRO A 142 1.01 1.69 -7.75
N LEU A 143 -0.22 1.75 -8.28
CA LEU A 143 -1.23 2.72 -7.84
C LEU A 143 -1.84 2.25 -6.51
N VAL A 144 -1.35 2.81 -5.40
CA VAL A 144 -1.87 2.50 -4.06
C VAL A 144 -3.12 3.31 -3.77
N ARG A 145 -4.24 2.63 -3.52
CA ARG A 145 -5.53 3.24 -3.17
C ARG A 145 -5.80 3.10 -1.68
N LEU A 146 -6.04 4.24 -1.03
CA LEU A 146 -6.34 4.32 0.40
C LEU A 146 -7.77 4.83 0.58
N ASN A 147 -8.63 4.03 1.19
CA ASN A 147 -10.00 4.45 1.51
C ASN A 147 -10.03 5.09 2.90
N CYS A 148 -10.04 6.42 2.97
CA CYS A 148 -10.06 7.14 4.23
C CYS A 148 -11.27 6.81 5.11
N ALA A 149 -12.41 6.45 4.51
CA ALA A 149 -13.62 6.05 5.27
C ALA A 149 -13.53 4.63 5.87
N ALA A 150 -12.47 3.88 5.55
CA ALA A 150 -12.24 2.54 6.11
C ALA A 150 -11.32 2.55 7.35
N PHE A 151 -10.76 3.70 7.73
CA PHE A 151 -9.98 3.81 8.96
C PHE A 151 -10.90 4.08 10.15
N PRO A 152 -10.65 3.45 11.30
CA PRO A 152 -11.29 3.85 12.55
C PRO A 152 -10.88 5.28 12.92
N ASP A 153 -11.82 6.14 13.31
CA ASP A 153 -11.57 7.57 13.58
C ASP A 153 -10.40 7.81 14.55
N HIS A 154 -10.27 6.96 15.58
CA HIS A 154 -9.21 7.03 16.59
C HIS A 154 -7.80 6.71 16.08
N LEU A 155 -7.67 5.98 14.96
CA LEU A 155 -6.39 5.65 14.33
C LEU A 155 -5.92 6.75 13.37
N LEU A 156 -6.84 7.50 12.77
CA LEU A 156 -6.52 8.61 11.87
C LEU A 156 -5.86 9.77 12.61
N GLU A 157 -6.37 10.12 13.80
CA GLU A 157 -5.84 11.24 14.57
C GLU A 157 -4.42 10.96 15.09
N ALA A 158 -4.20 9.74 15.59
CA ALA A 158 -2.93 9.30 16.14
C ALA A 158 -1.79 9.24 15.09
N GLU A 159 -2.09 8.87 13.85
CA GLU A 159 -1.10 8.73 12.77
C GLU A 159 -0.86 10.03 11.98
N LEU A 160 -1.89 10.87 11.79
CA LEU A 160 -1.75 12.13 11.04
C LEU A 160 -1.27 13.31 11.88
N PHE A 161 -1.58 13.31 13.18
CA PHE A 161 -1.27 14.43 14.09
C PHE A 161 -0.34 14.05 15.25
N GLY A 162 -0.08 12.75 15.44
CA GLY A 162 0.74 12.23 16.54
C GLY A 162 -0.04 12.18 17.87
N PHE A 163 0.46 11.39 18.83
CA PHE A 163 -0.08 11.29 20.19
C PHE A 163 1.02 11.44 21.24
N GLU A 164 0.70 12.08 22.37
CA GLU A 164 1.56 12.06 23.57
C GLU A 164 1.37 10.75 24.36
N LYS A 165 2.45 10.24 24.96
CA LYS A 165 2.39 9.06 25.85
C LYS A 165 1.41 9.32 27.00
N GLY A 166 0.28 8.60 26.99
CA GLY A 166 -0.76 8.68 28.04
C GLY A 166 -2.17 9.06 27.54
N ALA A 167 -2.34 9.33 26.24
CA ALA A 167 -3.61 9.79 25.68
C ALA A 167 -4.76 8.76 25.73
N PHE A 168 -4.47 7.48 25.95
CA PHE A 168 -5.48 6.41 26.00
C PHE A 168 -5.33 5.60 27.29
N THR A 169 -6.10 5.95 28.31
CA THR A 169 -6.42 5.04 29.42
C THR A 169 -7.76 4.40 29.11
N GLY A 170 -7.73 3.14 28.66
CA GLY A 170 -8.89 2.31 28.40
C GLY A 170 -8.46 0.88 28.15
#